data_AF-H6NNV0-F1
#
_entry.id   AF-H6NNV0-F1
#
_cell.length_a   1.000
_cell.length_b   1.000
_cell.length_c   1.000
_cell.angle_alpha   90.00
_cell.angle_beta   90.00
_cell.angle_gamma   90.00
#
_symmetry.space_group_name_H-M   'P 1'
#
loop_
_entity.id
_entity.type
_entity.pdbx_description
1 polymer ?
#
loop_
_entity_poly.entity_id
_entity_poly.type
_entity_poly.pdbx_seq_one_letter_code
_entity_poly.pdbx_strand_id
1 'polypeptide(L)'
;MKIELEVRAFGKVEVQGTEDAYQSTEFARVYKLPKETTIGELESLLTKLFDEVENGYSNPQQSLGKITIRAKRENGDMVYLG
;
A
#
# COMPACT_ATOMS: atom_id res chain seq x y z
N MET A 1 -2.59 3.74 17.01
CA MET A 1 -1.89 4.44 15.90
C MET A 1 -2.62 4.12 14.61
N LYS A 2 -2.95 5.12 13.77
CA LYS A 2 -3.49 4.83 12.44
C LYS A 2 -2.35 4.60 11.45
N ILE A 3 -2.43 3.48 10.76
CA ILE A 3 -1.51 3.07 9.70
C ILE A 3 -2.29 2.96 8.41
N GLU A 4 -1.78 3.59 7.36
CA GLU A 4 -2.32 3.46 6.01
C GLU A 4 -1.33 2.67 5.18
N LEU A 5 -1.80 1.56 4.62
CA LEU A 5 -1.06 0.73 3.68
C LEU A 5 -1.66 0.93 2.29
N GLU A 6 -0.82 1.15 1.31
CA GLU A 6 -1.20 1.30 -0.09
C GLU A 6 -0.29 0.39 -0.92
N VAL A 7 -0.88 -0.39 -1.81
CA VAL A 7 -0.16 -1.15 -2.84
C VAL A 7 -0.73 -0.79 -4.19
N ARG A 8 0.16 -0.47 -5.12
CA ARG A 8 -0.18 -0.15 -6.50
C ARG A 8 0.64 -0.98 -7.47
N ALA A 9 -0.05 -1.76 -8.29
CA ALA A 9 0.50 -2.41 -9.46
C ALA A 9 0.17 -1.61 -10.72
N PHE A 10 1.12 -1.51 -11.65
CA PHE A 10 0.90 -0.84 -12.93
C PHE A 10 1.84 -1.33 -14.02
N GLY A 11 1.38 -1.22 -15.26
CA GLY A 11 2.17 -1.60 -16.43
C GLY A 11 1.40 -1.46 -17.74
N LYS A 12 2.13 -1.62 -18.84
CA LYS A 12 1.54 -1.73 -20.19
C LYS A 12 0.76 -3.04 -20.31
N VAL A 13 -0.37 -3.01 -21.02
CA VAL A 13 -1.20 -4.17 -21.37
C VAL A 13 -1.53 -4.15 -22.86
N GLU A 14 -1.85 -5.31 -23.42
CA GLU A 14 -2.31 -5.41 -24.81
C GLU A 14 -3.83 -5.26 -24.89
N VAL A 15 -4.28 -4.28 -25.68
CA VAL A 15 -5.70 -4.06 -25.98
C VAL A 15 -5.84 -3.87 -27.50
N GLN A 16 -6.77 -4.60 -28.11
CA GLN A 16 -6.95 -4.58 -29.56
C GLN A 16 -7.36 -3.18 -30.04
N GLY A 17 -6.64 -2.64 -31.03
CA GLY A 17 -6.94 -1.34 -31.64
C GLY A 17 -6.32 -0.14 -30.92
N THR A 18 -5.44 -0.34 -29.94
CA THR A 18 -4.68 0.73 -29.27
C THR A 18 -3.18 0.50 -29.40
N GLU A 19 -2.41 1.55 -29.69
CA GLU A 19 -0.94 1.48 -29.75
C GLU A 19 -0.31 1.35 -28.34
N ASP A 20 -0.88 2.05 -27.37
CA ASP A 20 -0.48 2.03 -25.97
C ASP A 20 -1.71 1.95 -25.06
N ALA A 21 -1.79 0.86 -24.28
CA ALA A 21 -2.76 0.71 -23.20
C ALA A 21 -2.03 0.39 -21.90
N TYR A 22 -2.51 0.95 -20.80
CA TYR A 22 -1.93 0.76 -19.48
C TYR A 22 -3.00 0.34 -18.50
N GLN A 23 -2.65 -0.58 -17.60
CA GLN A 23 -3.49 -0.98 -16.49
C GLN A 23 -2.81 -0.58 -15.18
N SER A 24 -3.61 -0.16 -14.21
CA SER A 24 -3.17 0.00 -12.84
C SER A 24 -4.24 -0.51 -11.89
N THR A 25 -3.81 -1.17 -10.83
CA THR A 25 -4.66 -1.67 -9.75
C THR A 25 -4.09 -1.14 -8.45
N GLU A 26 -4.93 -0.56 -7.59
CA GLU A 26 -4.52 0.04 -6.33
C GLU A 26 -5.41 -0.44 -5.19
N PHE A 27 -4.79 -0.86 -4.09
CA PHE A 27 -5.46 -1.26 -2.86
C PHE A 27 -4.92 -0.41 -1.72
N ALA A 28 -5.82 0.28 -1.03
CA ALA A 28 -5.50 1.06 0.16
C ALA A 28 -6.30 0.54 1.36
N ARG A 29 -5.63 0.32 2.50
CA ARG A 29 -6.25 -0.14 3.74
C ARG A 29 -5.75 0.67 4.92
N VAL A 30 -6.66 0.92 5.85
CA VAL A 30 -6.40 1.66 7.08
C VAL A 30 -6.55 0.72 8.26
N TYR A 31 -5.52 0.67 9.10
CA TYR A 31 -5.50 -0.14 10.32
C TYR A 31 -5.35 0.75 11.54
N LYS A 32 -6.07 0.41 12.61
CA LYS A 32 -5.81 0.91 13.96
C LYS A 32 -4.98 -0.13 14.68
N LEU A 33 -3.69 0.14 14.85
CA LEU A 33 -2.73 -0.80 15.44
C LEU A 33 -2.17 -0.26 16.77
N PRO A 34 -1.75 -1.16 17.68
CA PRO A 34 -1.04 -0.79 18.90
C PRO A 34 0.31 -0.12 18.58
N LYS A 35 0.91 0.59 19.55
CA LYS A 35 2.20 1.28 19.33
C LYS A 35 3.37 0.29 19.28
N GLU A 36 3.15 -0.89 19.84
CA GLU A 36 4.08 -2.00 19.96
C GLU A 36 4.21 -2.77 18.64
N THR A 37 3.37 -2.46 17.64
CA THR A 37 3.44 -3.07 16.31
C THR A 37 4.83 -2.84 15.69
N THR A 38 5.44 -3.95 15.31
CA THR A 38 6.77 -4.01 14.73
C THR A 38 6.75 -3.74 13.23
N ILE A 39 7.92 -3.39 12.67
CA ILE A 39 8.08 -3.26 11.22
C ILE A 39 7.74 -4.58 10.50
N GLY A 40 8.15 -5.72 11.04
CA GLY A 40 7.87 -7.04 10.44
C GLY A 40 6.38 -7.39 10.38
N GLU A 41 5.59 -6.95 11.36
CA GLU A 41 4.13 -7.09 11.31
C GLU A 41 3.51 -6.20 10.23
N LEU A 42 4.04 -4.98 10.05
CA LEU A 42 3.60 -4.08 8.97
C LEU A 42 3.98 -4.61 7.58
N GLU A 43 5.17 -5.17 7.43
CA GLU A 43 5.61 -5.86 6.22
C GLU A 43 4.69 -7.03 5.90
N SER A 44 4.34 -7.84 6.90
CA SER A 44 3.41 -8.97 6.74
C SER A 44 2.02 -8.52 6.29
N LEU A 45 1.53 -7.36 6.75
CA LEU A 45 0.29 -6.78 6.27
C LEU A 45 0.43 -6.28 4.83
N LEU A 46 1.53 -5.62 4.50
CA LEU A 46 1.79 -5.09 3.16
C LEU A 46 1.94 -6.21 2.12
N THR A 47 2.64 -7.31 2.45
CA THR A 47 2.75 -8.51 1.61
C THR A 47 1.39 -9.08 1.26
N LYS A 48 0.46 -9.16 2.22
CA LYS A 48 -0.92 -9.60 1.93
C LYS A 48 -1.62 -8.69 0.92
N LEU A 49 -1.39 -7.38 0.97
CA LEU A 49 -1.94 -6.45 -0.03
C LEU A 49 -1.29 -6.65 -1.40
N PHE A 50 0.02 -6.94 -1.47
CA PHE A 50 0.68 -7.32 -2.72
C PHE A 50 0.02 -8.55 -3.35
N ASP A 51 -0.17 -9.62 -2.57
CA ASP A 51 -0.82 -10.85 -3.04
C ASP A 51 -2.24 -10.55 -3.59
N GLU A 52 -3.01 -9.71 -2.90
CA GLU A 52 -4.35 -9.30 -3.35
C GLU A 52 -4.33 -8.54 -4.68
N VAL A 53 -3.40 -7.59 -4.84
CA VAL A 53 -3.26 -6.81 -6.06
C VAL A 53 -2.82 -7.68 -7.23
N GLU A 54 -1.87 -8.58 -7.02
CA GLU A 54 -1.35 -9.49 -8.05
C GLU A 54 -2.37 -10.56 -8.49
N ASN A 55 -3.30 -10.93 -7.61
CA ASN A 55 -4.47 -11.73 -8.00
C ASN A 55 -5.40 -11.01 -8.98
N GLY A 56 -5.48 -9.67 -8.91
CA GLY A 56 -6.31 -8.85 -9.80
C GLY A 56 -5.59 -8.36 -11.07
N TYR A 57 -4.26 -8.40 -11.09
CA TYR A 57 -3.44 -8.02 -12.24
C TYR A 57 -2.20 -8.91 -12.30
N SER A 58 -2.25 -9.93 -13.17
CA SER A 58 -1.15 -10.89 -13.33
C SER A 58 0.07 -10.24 -14.01
N ASN A 59 1.25 -10.41 -13.40
CA ASN A 59 2.56 -9.94 -13.89
C ASN A 59 2.60 -8.44 -14.24
N PRO A 60 2.31 -7.54 -13.28
CA PRO A 60 2.45 -6.12 -13.52
C PRO A 60 3.93 -5.77 -13.74
N GLN A 61 4.21 -4.78 -14.58
CA GLN A 61 5.59 -4.33 -14.82
C GLN A 61 6.22 -3.76 -13.54
N GLN A 62 5.41 -3.10 -12.72
CA GLN A 62 5.82 -2.52 -11.45
C GLN A 62 4.75 -2.79 -10.39
N SER A 63 5.22 -3.02 -9.16
CA SER A 63 4.38 -3.18 -7.98
C SER A 63 5.04 -2.45 -6.82
N LEU A 64 4.37 -1.46 -6.25
CA LEU A 64 4.91 -0.56 -5.23
C LEU A 64 4.05 -0.60 -3.98
N GLY A 65 4.67 -0.63 -2.81
CA GLY A 65 4.02 -0.61 -1.51
C GLY A 65 4.43 0.60 -0.70
N LYS A 66 3.48 1.17 0.04
CA LYS A 66 3.68 2.36 0.87
C LYS A 66 3.01 2.17 2.23
N ILE A 67 3.75 2.52 3.28
CA ILE A 67 3.29 2.52 4.66
C ILE A 67 3.35 3.94 5.18
N THR A 68 2.21 4.47 5.63
CA THR A 68 2.13 5.84 6.17
C THR A 68 1.72 5.82 7.63
N ILE A 69 2.54 6.45 8.47
CA ILE A 69 2.27 6.77 9.86
C ILE A 69 2.27 8.28 9.99
N ARG A 70 1.21 8.86 10.56
CA ARG A 70 1.16 10.30 10.85
C ARG A 70 1.29 10.55 12.33
N ALA A 71 2.12 11.52 12.69
CA ALA A 71 2.30 11.99 14.05
C ALA A 71 2.48 13.51 14.06
N LYS A 72 2.16 14.13 15.19
CA LYS A 72 2.44 15.55 15.45
C LYS A 72 3.21 15.67 16.77
N ARG A 73 3.83 16.83 16.97
CA ARG A 73 4.39 17.21 18.28
C ARG A 73 3.34 17.98 19.07
N GLU A 74 3.16 17.63 20.33
CA GLU A 74 2.22 18.26 21.24
C GLU A 74 2.87 18.31 22.63
N ASN A 75 3.08 19.51 23.16
CA ASN A 75 3.75 19.75 24.46
C ASN A 75 5.12 19.06 24.63
N GLY A 76 5.86 18.90 23.53
CA GLY A 76 7.16 18.22 23.51
C GLY A 76 7.08 16.73 23.17
N ASP A 77 5.92 16.11 23.38
CA ASP A 77 5.68 14.69 23.13
C ASP A 77 5.25 14.43 21.68
N MET A 78 5.54 13.21 21.20
CA MET A 78 5.06 12.73 19.91
C MET A 78 3.69 12.07 20.08
N VAL A 79 2.69 12.58 19.37
CA VAL A 79 1.32 12.06 19.37
C VAL A 79 1.00 11.51 17.99
N TYR A 80 0.71 10.22 17.92
CA TYR A 80 0.28 9.57 16.68
C TYR A 80 -1.15 9.99 16.33
N LEU A 81 -1.36 10.33 15.07
CA LEU A 81 -2.67 10.69 14.54
C LEU A 81 -3.49 9.43 14.22
N GLY A 82 -4.80 9.59 14.33
CA GLY A 82 -5.81 8.55 14.19
C GLY A 82 -6.59 8.63 12.89
#